data_AF-A0AAW1JVG4-F1
#
_entry.id   AF-A0AAW1JVG4-F1
#
_cell.length_a   1.000
_cell.length_b   1.000
_cell.length_c   1.000
_cell.angle_alpha   90.00
_cell.angle_beta   90.00
_cell.angle_gamma   90.00
#
_symmetry.space_group_name_H-M   'P 1'
#
loop_
_entity.id
_entity.type
_entity.pdbx_description
1 polymer ?
#
loop_
_entity_poly.entity_id
_entity_poly.type
_entity_poly.pdbx_seq_one_letter_code
_entity_poly.pdbx_strand_id
1 'polypeptide(L)'
;MSEWEKYFRELLDGVNVEGNQVREREVNVMPDEDGVSIELVREVIASLKKGKACGVDQVESEAWMWATDECIRVLAGFLDEIWRGTREWPESWKYGVIVPVYKKGSREDVKSYRGVTVLNTCYKIFAKVAQRKLEREVGRM
;
A
#
# COMPACT_ATOMS: atom_id res chain seq x y z
N MET A 1 27.14 7.24 -2.19
CA MET A 1 25.88 7.23 -1.40
C MET A 1 25.71 8.60 -0.80
N SER A 2 24.57 9.27 -1.02
CA SER A 2 24.34 10.59 -0.43
C SER A 2 24.10 10.47 1.09
N GLU A 3 24.30 11.56 1.83
CA GLU A 3 23.98 11.60 3.27
C GLU A 3 22.52 11.22 3.54
N TRP A 4 21.61 11.69 2.67
CA TRP A 4 20.20 11.33 2.67
C TRP A 4 19.94 9.83 2.51
N GLU A 5 20.58 9.22 1.52
CA GLU A 5 20.41 7.80 1.22
C GLU A 5 20.93 6.95 2.38
N LYS A 6 22.11 7.29 2.92
CA LYS A 6 22.66 6.61 4.09
C LYS A 6 21.72 6.72 5.29
N TYR A 7 21.26 7.93 5.61
CA TYR A 7 20.37 8.17 6.74
C TYR A 7 19.06 7.38 6.65
N PHE A 8 18.38 7.41 5.50
CA PHE A 8 17.11 6.71 5.35
C PHE A 8 17.27 5.19 5.22
N ARG A 9 18.37 4.70 4.66
CA ARG A 9 18.69 3.26 4.70
C ARG A 9 18.86 2.78 6.14
N GLU A 10 19.71 3.44 6.93
CA GLU A 10 19.92 3.11 8.34
C GLU A 10 18.64 3.22 9.17
N LEU A 11 17.79 4.22 8.89
CA LEU A 11 16.51 4.41 9.58
C LEU A 11 15.49 3.30 9.26
N LEU A 12 15.51 2.76 8.04
CA LEU A 12 14.51 1.81 7.54
C LEU A 12 14.97 0.35 7.54
N ASP A 13 16.25 0.08 7.81
CA ASP A 13 16.85 -1.27 7.84
C ASP A 13 16.24 -2.19 8.92
N GLY A 14 15.30 -1.68 9.70
CA GLY A 14 14.66 -2.40 10.80
C GLY A 14 15.60 -2.56 12.00
N VAL A 15 15.10 -3.18 13.05
CA VAL A 15 15.94 -3.69 14.14
C VAL A 15 16.12 -5.17 13.85
N ASN A 16 17.36 -5.67 13.76
CA ASN A 16 17.62 -7.11 13.78
C ASN A 16 17.10 -7.67 15.11
N VAL A 17 15.87 -8.15 15.13
CA VAL A 17 15.34 -8.96 16.24
C VAL A 17 15.90 -10.38 16.07
N GLU A 18 17.18 -10.55 16.39
CA GLU A 18 17.74 -11.85 16.70
C GLU A 18 17.00 -12.38 17.94
N GLY A 19 15.95 -13.19 17.74
CA GLY A 19 15.30 -13.90 18.85
C GLY A 19 13.81 -14.13 18.76
N ASN A 20 13.06 -13.46 17.87
CA ASN A 20 11.68 -13.87 17.61
C ASN A 20 11.67 -14.80 16.40
N GLN A 21 11.79 -16.11 16.65
CA GLN A 21 11.17 -17.06 15.74
C GLN A 21 9.70 -16.63 15.60
N VAL A 22 9.33 -16.04 14.46
CA VAL A 22 7.93 -15.92 14.08
C VAL A 22 7.45 -17.36 14.00
N ARG A 23 6.88 -17.85 15.10
CA ARG A 23 6.14 -19.10 15.07
C ARG A 23 4.98 -18.82 14.13
N GLU A 24 5.05 -19.37 12.92
CA GLU A 24 3.87 -19.56 12.09
C GLU A 24 2.89 -20.36 12.95
N ARG A 25 2.00 -19.66 13.65
CA ARG A 25 0.82 -20.29 14.18
C ARG A 25 -0.04 -20.52 12.95
N GLU A 26 -0.37 -21.77 12.67
CA GLU A 26 -1.54 -22.08 11.86
C GLU A 26 -2.74 -21.46 12.56
N VAL A 27 -3.06 -20.23 12.17
CA VAL A 27 -4.36 -19.66 12.46
C VAL A 27 -5.28 -20.34 11.47
N ASN A 28 -6.29 -21.05 11.98
CA ASN A 28 -7.35 -21.59 11.13
C ASN A 28 -8.19 -20.41 10.62
N VAL A 29 -7.66 -19.71 9.62
CA VAL A 29 -8.34 -18.61 8.95
C VAL A 29 -9.38 -19.25 8.04
N MET A 30 -10.65 -19.08 8.37
CA MET A 30 -11.71 -19.45 7.44
C MET A 30 -11.47 -18.69 6.12
N PRO A 31 -11.50 -19.37 4.96
CA PRO A 31 -11.34 -18.69 3.68
C PRO A 31 -12.37 -17.59 3.55
N ASP A 32 -11.92 -16.40 3.19
CA ASP A 32 -12.81 -15.32 2.79
C ASP A 32 -13.43 -15.68 1.43
N GLU A 33 -14.65 -16.21 1.46
CA GLU A 33 -15.36 -16.64 0.26
C GLU A 33 -15.71 -15.45 -0.65
N ASP A 34 -15.98 -14.28 -0.06
CA ASP A 34 -16.48 -13.09 -0.75
C ASP A 34 -15.46 -12.47 -1.72
N GLY A 35 -14.14 -12.68 -1.51
CA GLY A 35 -13.08 -12.13 -2.36
C GLY A 35 -13.13 -10.60 -2.52
N VAL A 36 -12.70 -10.09 -3.67
CA VAL A 36 -12.72 -8.66 -4.02
C VAL A 36 -13.78 -8.38 -5.09
N SER A 37 -14.90 -7.76 -4.69
CA SER A 37 -15.97 -7.39 -5.62
C SER A 37 -15.70 -6.07 -6.36
N ILE A 38 -16.37 -5.90 -7.51
CA ILE A 38 -16.31 -4.67 -8.31
C ILE A 38 -16.84 -3.48 -7.50
N GLU A 39 -17.92 -3.68 -6.75
CA GLU A 39 -18.57 -2.65 -5.92
C GLU A 39 -17.61 -2.16 -4.83
N LEU A 40 -16.91 -3.08 -4.16
CA LEU A 40 -15.91 -2.75 -3.15
C LEU A 40 -14.77 -1.91 -3.74
N VAL A 41 -14.28 -2.27 -4.93
CA VAL A 41 -13.24 -1.51 -5.63
C VAL A 41 -13.75 -0.11 -6.01
N ARG A 42 -14.99 0.03 -6.49
CA ARG A 42 -15.61 1.33 -6.77
C ARG A 42 -15.70 2.19 -5.52
N GLU A 43 -16.16 1.64 -4.40
CA GLU A 43 -16.23 2.34 -3.11
C GLU A 43 -14.86 2.85 -2.66
N VAL A 44 -13.82 2.00 -2.80
CA VAL A 44 -12.45 2.37 -2.46
C VAL A 44 -11.96 3.51 -3.35
N ILE A 45 -12.16 3.43 -4.67
CA ILE A 45 -11.76 4.47 -5.63
C ILE A 45 -12.46 5.79 -5.35
N ALA A 46 -13.77 5.75 -5.07
CA ALA A 46 -14.55 6.93 -4.70
C ALA A 46 -14.04 7.60 -3.41
N SER A 47 -13.40 6.83 -2.52
CA SER A 47 -12.80 7.33 -1.28
C SER A 47 -11.37 7.87 -1.42
N LEU A 48 -10.77 7.81 -2.61
CA LEU A 48 -9.42 8.33 -2.85
C LEU A 48 -9.42 9.86 -2.81
N LYS A 49 -8.27 10.44 -2.45
CA LYS A 49 -8.09 11.90 -2.43
C LYS A 49 -7.45 12.36 -3.74
N LYS A 50 -7.96 13.44 -4.31
CA LYS A 50 -7.38 14.14 -5.46
C LYS A 50 -6.10 14.90 -5.09
N GLY A 51 -5.26 15.19 -6.08
CA GLY A 51 -4.03 15.97 -5.96
C GLY A 51 -2.97 15.32 -5.07
N LYS A 52 -2.92 13.98 -5.06
CA LYS A 52 -1.93 13.22 -4.29
C LYS A 52 -0.83 12.70 -5.20
N ALA A 53 0.40 12.69 -4.68
CA ALA A 53 1.54 12.15 -5.40
C ALA A 53 1.32 10.68 -5.80
N CYS A 54 1.63 10.39 -7.06
CA CYS A 54 1.67 9.06 -7.64
C CYS A 54 2.99 8.34 -7.33
N GLY A 55 2.98 7.01 -7.43
CA GLY A 55 4.16 6.20 -7.20
C GLY A 55 5.14 6.21 -8.37
N VAL A 56 6.03 5.23 -8.40
CA VAL A 56 7.04 5.09 -9.47
C VAL A 56 6.41 4.84 -10.85
N ASP A 57 5.17 4.33 -10.87
CA ASP A 57 4.39 4.10 -12.08
C ASP A 57 3.75 5.37 -12.67
N GLN A 58 3.84 6.49 -11.95
CA GLN A 58 3.27 7.78 -12.33
C GLN A 58 1.74 7.78 -12.51
N VAL A 59 1.04 6.75 -12.01
CA VAL A 59 -0.43 6.67 -12.11
C VAL A 59 -1.07 7.41 -10.94
N GLU A 60 -1.78 8.49 -11.23
CA GLU A 60 -2.49 9.31 -10.25
C GLU A 60 -3.80 8.66 -9.77
N SER A 61 -4.36 9.16 -8.68
CA SER A 61 -5.66 8.68 -8.15
C SER A 61 -6.81 8.98 -9.12
N GLU A 62 -6.71 10.11 -9.80
CA GLU A 62 -7.64 10.62 -10.78
C GLU A 62 -7.79 9.67 -11.96
N ALA A 63 -6.71 9.03 -12.40
CA ALA A 63 -6.78 8.04 -13.48
C ALA A 63 -7.80 6.93 -13.17
N TRP A 64 -7.88 6.50 -11.91
CA TRP A 64 -8.86 5.50 -11.45
C TRP A 64 -10.25 6.10 -11.23
N MET A 65 -10.33 7.35 -10.77
CA MET A 65 -11.62 8.04 -10.59
C MET A 65 -12.36 8.26 -11.91
N TRP A 66 -11.62 8.47 -13.00
CA TRP A 66 -12.16 8.66 -14.35
C TRP A 66 -12.14 7.39 -15.19
N ALA A 67 -11.70 6.26 -14.61
CA ALA A 67 -11.63 4.99 -15.31
C ALA A 67 -13.04 4.51 -15.72
N THR A 68 -13.10 3.83 -16.87
CA THR A 68 -14.36 3.23 -17.34
C THR A 68 -14.74 2.03 -16.49
N ASP A 69 -16.01 1.65 -16.54
CA ASP A 69 -16.52 0.43 -15.89
C ASP A 69 -15.78 -0.84 -16.32
N GLU A 70 -15.29 -0.89 -17.55
CA GLU A 70 -14.46 -1.99 -18.05
C GLU A 70 -13.09 -2.00 -17.36
N CYS A 71 -12.42 -0.85 -17.24
CA CYS A 71 -11.17 -0.73 -16.50
C CYS A 71 -11.33 -1.13 -15.03
N ILE A 72 -12.44 -0.73 -14.39
CA ILE A 72 -12.72 -1.11 -13.00
C ILE A 72 -12.95 -2.62 -12.87
N ARG A 73 -13.65 -3.25 -13.83
CA ARG A 73 -13.84 -4.70 -13.85
C ARG A 73 -12.52 -5.45 -13.97
N VAL A 74 -11.65 -5.03 -14.88
CA VAL A 74 -10.32 -5.61 -15.05
C VAL A 74 -9.48 -5.43 -13.78
N LEU A 75 -9.51 -4.23 -13.18
CA LEU A 75 -8.81 -3.99 -11.91
C LEU A 75 -9.35 -4.91 -10.81
N ALA A 76 -10.67 -5.03 -10.64
CA ALA A 76 -11.25 -5.85 -9.59
C ALA A 76 -10.85 -7.33 -9.72
N GLY A 77 -10.90 -7.89 -10.94
CA GLY A 77 -10.42 -9.26 -11.18
C GLY A 77 -8.94 -9.42 -10.86
N PHE A 78 -8.10 -8.47 -11.29
CA PHE A 78 -6.67 -8.47 -10.97
C PHE A 78 -6.39 -8.40 -9.45
N LEU A 79 -7.14 -7.58 -8.71
CA LEU A 79 -7.00 -7.48 -7.25
C LEU A 79 -7.52 -8.73 -6.55
N ASP A 80 -8.58 -9.36 -7.05
CA ASP A 80 -9.11 -10.63 -6.51
C ASP A 80 -8.11 -11.78 -6.69
N GLU A 81 -7.45 -11.87 -7.85
CA GLU A 81 -6.39 -12.87 -8.08
C GLU A 81 -5.23 -12.72 -7.09
N ILE A 82 -4.81 -11.47 -6.82
CA ILE A 82 -3.77 -11.19 -5.81
C ILE A 82 -4.28 -11.56 -4.40
N TRP A 83 -5.51 -11.17 -4.06
CA TRP A 83 -6.11 -11.45 -2.76
C TRP A 83 -6.23 -12.95 -2.47
N ARG A 84 -6.64 -13.74 -3.48
CA ARG A 84 -6.75 -15.20 -3.40
C ARG A 84 -5.40 -15.92 -3.51
N GLY A 85 -4.31 -15.19 -3.76
CA GLY A 85 -2.97 -15.76 -3.92
C GLY A 85 -2.78 -16.56 -5.22
N THR A 86 -3.68 -16.44 -6.19
CA THR A 86 -3.52 -17.07 -7.52
C THR A 86 -2.61 -16.25 -8.43
N ARG A 87 -2.28 -15.02 -8.03
CA ARG A 87 -1.37 -14.12 -8.74
C ARG A 87 -0.41 -13.42 -7.78
N GLU A 88 0.83 -13.24 -8.22
CA GLU A 88 1.79 -12.40 -7.51
C GLU A 88 1.53 -10.90 -7.71
N TRP A 89 1.83 -10.14 -6.67
CA TRP A 89 1.86 -8.68 -6.67
C TRP A 89 2.84 -8.15 -7.73
N PRO A 90 2.54 -7.03 -8.41
CA PRO A 90 3.49 -6.39 -9.33
C PRO A 90 4.82 -6.07 -8.66
N GLU A 91 5.92 -6.30 -9.36
CA GLU A 91 7.26 -5.97 -8.87
C GLU A 91 7.38 -4.48 -8.51
N SER A 92 6.72 -3.60 -9.27
CA SER A 92 6.70 -2.15 -8.99
C SER A 92 6.09 -1.79 -7.63
N TRP A 93 5.25 -2.64 -7.04
CA TRP A 93 4.66 -2.40 -5.73
C TRP A 93 5.63 -2.67 -4.58
N LYS A 94 6.72 -3.40 -4.84
CA LYS A 94 7.80 -3.64 -3.86
C LYS A 94 8.70 -2.42 -3.69
N TYR A 95 8.58 -1.42 -4.57
CA TYR A 95 9.35 -0.20 -4.53
C TYR A 95 8.49 1.01 -4.17
N GLY A 96 9.10 1.99 -3.51
CA GLY A 96 8.48 3.28 -3.22
C GLY A 96 9.52 4.38 -3.23
N VAL A 97 9.08 5.61 -3.48
CA VAL A 97 9.96 6.79 -3.45
C VAL A 97 9.90 7.42 -2.07
N ILE A 98 11.04 7.51 -1.40
CA ILE A 98 11.13 8.22 -0.12
C ILE A 98 11.27 9.72 -0.42
N VAL A 99 10.26 10.49 -0.02
CA VAL A 99 10.27 11.95 -0.09
C VAL A 99 10.55 12.51 1.30
N PRO A 100 11.69 13.18 1.53
CA PRO A 100 11.97 13.83 2.80
C PRO A 100 11.05 15.05 3.00
N VAL A 101 10.31 15.05 4.10
CA VAL A 101 9.44 16.17 4.49
C VAL A 101 9.97 16.79 5.77
N TYR A 102 10.26 18.09 5.73
CA TYR A 102 10.76 18.81 6.90
C TYR A 102 9.79 18.68 8.07
N LYS A 103 10.34 18.33 9.24
CA LYS A 103 9.58 18.17 10.48
C LYS A 103 9.95 19.25 11.49
N LYS A 104 11.21 19.29 11.95
CA LYS A 104 11.69 20.25 12.98
C LYS A 104 13.22 20.27 13.03
N GLY A 105 13.82 21.36 13.52
CA GLY A 105 15.28 21.47 13.72
C GLY A 105 15.96 22.31 12.64
N SER A 106 17.26 22.07 12.41
CA SER A 106 17.98 22.73 11.31
C SER A 106 17.58 22.15 9.96
N ARG A 107 17.33 23.00 8.96
CA ARG A 107 17.02 22.55 7.59
C ARG A 107 18.20 21.89 6.88
N GLU A 108 19.40 22.09 7.40
CA GLU A 108 20.65 21.51 6.90
C GLU A 108 20.91 20.10 7.46
N ASP A 109 20.23 19.70 8.55
CA ASP A 109 20.37 18.38 9.16
C ASP A 109 19.33 17.41 8.59
N VAL A 110 19.78 16.29 8.03
CA VAL A 110 18.92 15.23 7.47
C VAL A 110 17.96 14.63 8.52
N LYS A 111 18.33 14.64 9.81
CA LYS A 111 17.50 14.14 10.92
C LYS A 111 16.29 15.04 11.21
N SER A 112 16.30 16.27 10.69
CA SER A 112 15.17 17.21 10.80
C SER A 112 14.00 16.87 9.89
N TYR A 113 14.14 15.85 9.04
CA TYR A 113 13.15 15.42 8.06
C TYR A 113 12.57 14.06 8.43
N ARG A 114 11.30 13.86 8.11
CA ARG A 114 10.68 12.53 8.12
C ARG A 114 10.59 12.02 6.68
N GLY A 115 10.90 10.75 6.47
CA GLY A 115 10.66 10.10 5.18
C GLY A 115 9.17 9.82 5.02
N VAL A 116 8.60 10.21 3.89
CA VAL A 116 7.27 9.76 3.47
C VAL A 116 7.44 8.91 2.23
N THR A 117 7.05 7.64 2.29
CA THR A 117 7.11 6.74 1.15
C THR A 117 5.89 6.96 0.25
N VAL A 118 6.14 7.37 -0.98
CA VAL A 118 5.12 7.48 -2.02
C VAL A 118 5.02 6.16 -2.76
N LEU A 119 3.84 5.54 -2.69
CA LEU A 119 3.53 4.23 -3.26
C LEU A 119 2.60 4.35 -4.47
N ASN A 120 2.63 3.33 -5.32
CA ASN A 120 1.75 3.19 -6.48
C ASN A 120 0.28 3.26 -6.06
N THR A 121 -0.53 3.87 -6.91
CA THR A 121 -1.94 4.10 -6.58
C THR A 121 -2.72 2.79 -6.52
N CYS A 122 -2.42 1.83 -7.39
CA CYS A 122 -3.05 0.50 -7.32
C CYS A 122 -2.72 -0.24 -6.02
N TYR A 123 -1.48 -0.13 -5.53
CA TYR A 123 -1.10 -0.69 -4.23
C TYR A 123 -1.95 -0.07 -3.11
N LYS A 124 -2.14 1.26 -3.13
CA LYS A 124 -2.99 1.95 -2.14
C LYS A 124 -4.45 1.51 -2.24
N ILE A 125 -4.97 1.27 -3.45
CA ILE A 125 -6.33 0.73 -3.66
C ILE A 125 -6.42 -0.66 -3.02
N PHE A 126 -5.50 -1.57 -3.33
CA PHE A 126 -5.47 -2.92 -2.76
C PHE A 126 -5.39 -2.89 -1.22
N ALA A 127 -4.48 -2.10 -0.65
CA ALA A 127 -4.35 -1.96 0.80
C ALA A 127 -5.64 -1.45 1.45
N LYS A 128 -6.37 -0.56 0.77
CA LYS A 128 -7.64 -0.04 1.27
C LYS A 128 -8.81 -1.01 1.10
N VAL A 129 -8.80 -1.85 0.05
CA VAL A 129 -9.69 -3.02 -0.06
C VAL A 129 -9.48 -3.95 1.14
N ALA A 130 -8.23 -4.31 1.44
CA ALA A 130 -7.88 -5.14 2.59
C ALA A 130 -8.36 -4.51 3.91
N GLN A 131 -8.13 -3.20 4.09
CA GLN A 131 -8.61 -2.44 5.23
C GLN A 131 -10.14 -2.54 5.38
N ARG A 132 -10.91 -2.33 4.30
CA ARG A 132 -12.38 -2.39 4.34
C ARG A 132 -12.90 -3.76 4.73
N LYS A 133 -12.26 -4.82 4.23
CA LYS A 133 -12.63 -6.20 4.60
C LYS A 133 -12.31 -6.47 6.06
N LEU A 134 -11.16 -6.03 6.55
CA LEU A 134 -10.81 -6.14 7.96
C LEU A 134 -11.78 -5.36 8.88
N GLU A 135 -12.16 -4.14 8.50
CA GLU A 135 -13.16 -3.34 9.23
C GLU A 135 -14.51 -4.06 9.34
N ARG A 136 -14.95 -4.75 8.27
CA ARG A 136 -16.19 -5.52 8.26
C ARG A 136 -16.10 -6.72 9.21
N GLU A 137 -14.97 -7.44 9.23
CA GLU A 137 -14.78 -8.57 10.14
C GLU A 137 -14.67 -8.15 11.60
N VAL A 138 -13.90 -7.09 11.91
CA VAL A 138 -13.79 -6.59 13.28
C VAL A 138 -15.12 -6.02 13.78
N GLY A 139 -15.92 -5.38 12.92
CA GLY A 139 -17.25 -4.90 13.28
C GLY A 139 -18.31 -6.00 13.44
N ARG A 140 -18.02 -7.23 13.01
CA ARG A 140 -18.87 -8.42 13.21
C ARG A 140 -18.57 -9.15 14.54
N MET A 141 -17.39 -8.92 15.13
CA MET A 141 -16.97 -9.47 16.44
C MET A 141 -17.55 -8.65 17.59
#